data_AF-Q2U2F0-F1
#
_entry.id   AF-Q2U2F0-F1
#
_cell.length_a   1.000
_cell.length_b   1.000
_cell.length_c   1.000
_cell.angle_alpha   90.00
_cell.angle_beta   90.00
_cell.angle_gamma   90.00
#
_symmetry.space_group_name_H-M   'P 1'
#
loop_
_entity.id
_entity.type
_entity.pdbx_description
1 polymer ?
#
loop_
_entity_poly.entity_id
_entity_poly.type
_entity_poly.pdbx_seq_one_letter_code
_entity_poly.pdbx_strand_id
1 'polypeptide(L)'
;MIKSTISTLLATAALVSSTCLTPDPSSCSCDMPTAAKNSRTECCPNPHASGIEKVGNIDFEYACGKYPRLYDIAAGLPAATADLCATLCAANPSCAAAGWNPSSRLCHLSTDTSGDTTYRVNSLLLTKTNFISPAHQCEEEVQEAVTKAQETCTREKDALKGELAQCKAASDPACWGNGGANLCTDSCTQQDLLVNGKKFQKKCDFQIDSFVGQELFQPIRDCIQQCSQQSDCVGVQGNPAGTSCWVYNDQWSIQAPRREPGWTLLLVA
;
A
#
# COMPACT_ATOMS: atom_id res chain seq x y z
N MET A 1 2.93 30.74 28.09
CA MET A 1 3.06 29.99 29.35
C MET A 1 1.68 29.52 29.78
N ILE A 2 1.30 28.29 29.45
CA ILE A 2 -0.01 27.73 29.80
C ILE A 2 0.25 26.63 30.84
N LYS A 3 -0.36 26.80 32.02
CA LYS A 3 -0.21 25.94 33.19
C LYS A 3 -0.78 24.55 32.89
N SER A 4 0.05 23.54 33.10
CA SER A 4 -0.31 22.12 33.09
C SER A 4 -0.99 21.77 34.41
N THR A 5 -2.24 21.34 34.35
CA THR A 5 -2.97 20.78 35.50
C THR A 5 -3.16 19.29 35.24
N ILE A 6 -2.37 18.48 35.93
CA ILE A 6 -2.46 17.02 35.92
C ILE A 6 -3.59 16.62 36.86
N SER A 7 -4.69 16.12 36.30
CA SER A 7 -5.80 15.55 37.06
C SER A 7 -5.56 14.06 37.22
N THR A 8 -5.16 13.64 38.41
CA THR A 8 -5.01 12.23 38.80
C THR A 8 -6.37 11.55 38.85
N LEU A 9 -6.72 10.77 37.83
CA LEU A 9 -7.85 9.84 37.88
C LEU A 9 -7.39 8.58 38.65
N LEU A 10 -7.93 8.41 39.86
CA LEU A 10 -7.92 7.13 40.57
C LEU A 10 -8.85 6.17 39.82
N ALA A 11 -8.28 5.22 39.07
CA ALA A 11 -9.03 4.10 38.52
C ALA A 11 -9.27 3.08 39.65
N THR A 12 -10.45 3.09 40.24
CA THR A 12 -10.96 1.97 41.02
C THR A 12 -11.14 0.77 40.07
N ALA A 13 -10.30 -0.25 40.22
CA ALA A 13 -10.48 -1.53 39.54
C ALA A 13 -11.77 -2.18 40.06
N ALA A 14 -12.84 -2.11 39.28
CA ALA A 14 -14.02 -2.93 39.51
C ALA A 14 -13.65 -4.38 39.18
N LEU A 15 -13.68 -5.26 40.19
CA LEU A 15 -13.69 -6.70 39.98
C LEU A 15 -15.01 -7.04 39.29
N VAL A 16 -14.97 -7.19 37.95
CA VAL A 16 -16.10 -7.74 37.21
C VAL A 16 -16.19 -9.22 37.57
N SER A 17 -17.17 -9.57 38.39
CA SER A 17 -17.57 -10.95 38.58
C SER A 17 -18.22 -11.44 37.29
N SER A 18 -17.48 -12.23 36.51
CA SER A 18 -17.99 -12.90 35.32
C SER A 18 -19.09 -13.89 35.73
N THR A 19 -20.35 -13.58 35.38
CA THR A 19 -21.49 -14.48 35.57
C THR A 19 -21.58 -15.45 34.40
N CYS A 20 -21.40 -16.74 34.63
CA CYS A 20 -21.70 -17.80 33.65
C CYS A 20 -23.20 -18.12 33.67
N LEU A 21 -23.79 -18.31 32.49
CA LEU A 21 -25.19 -18.68 32.31
C LEU A 21 -25.31 -20.21 32.17
N THR A 22 -26.08 -20.80 33.09
CA THR A 22 -26.62 -22.18 33.14
C THR A 22 -25.62 -23.36 33.26
N PRO A 23 -25.83 -24.27 34.23
CA PRO A 23 -25.06 -25.50 34.35
C PRO A 23 -25.59 -26.52 33.33
N ASP A 24 -24.95 -26.62 32.17
CA ASP A 24 -25.05 -27.82 31.35
C ASP A 24 -24.03 -28.83 31.91
N PRO A 25 -24.44 -30.06 32.32
CA PRO A 25 -23.55 -31.10 32.85
C PRO A 25 -22.49 -31.57 31.86
N SER A 26 -22.47 -31.02 30.64
CA SER A 26 -21.52 -31.32 29.59
C SER A 26 -20.51 -30.19 29.30
N SER A 27 -20.46 -29.12 30.13
CA SER A 27 -19.57 -27.96 29.97
C SER A 27 -18.42 -27.93 30.99
N CYS A 28 -17.19 -27.67 30.54
CA CYS A 28 -16.00 -27.41 31.38
C CYS A 28 -16.03 -26.00 32.03
N SER A 29 -17.21 -25.55 32.45
CA SER A 29 -17.47 -24.15 32.78
C SER A 29 -16.68 -23.63 34.01
N CYS A 30 -16.54 -22.31 34.08
CA CYS A 30 -15.87 -21.58 35.16
C CYS A 30 -16.48 -21.83 36.54
N ASP A 31 -17.73 -22.27 36.64
CA ASP A 31 -18.48 -22.54 37.88
C ASP A 31 -18.20 -23.92 38.51
N MET A 32 -17.43 -24.77 37.85
CA MET A 32 -17.05 -26.09 38.40
C MET A 32 -15.95 -25.96 39.47
N PRO A 33 -16.00 -26.74 40.58
CA PRO A 33 -14.92 -26.80 41.55
C PRO A 33 -13.58 -27.10 40.87
N THR A 34 -12.46 -26.56 41.35
CA THR A 34 -11.13 -26.77 40.71
C THR A 34 -10.77 -28.25 40.55
N ALA A 35 -11.25 -29.11 41.45
CA ALA A 35 -11.10 -30.56 41.36
C ALA A 35 -11.84 -31.16 40.13
N ALA A 36 -12.98 -30.59 39.77
CA ALA A 36 -13.82 -30.99 38.65
C ALA A 36 -13.23 -30.56 37.29
N LYS A 37 -12.61 -29.37 37.25
CA LYS A 37 -11.88 -28.86 36.07
C LYS A 37 -10.64 -29.67 35.70
N ASN A 38 -10.12 -30.47 36.65
CA ASN A 38 -8.99 -31.38 36.47
C ASN A 38 -9.42 -32.79 36.02
N SER A 39 -10.74 -33.05 35.91
CA SER A 39 -11.32 -34.39 35.80
C SER A 39 -11.94 -34.60 34.41
N ARG A 40 -11.41 -35.58 33.66
CA ARG A 40 -11.92 -35.98 32.32
C ARG A 40 -13.42 -36.27 32.34
N THR A 41 -13.88 -36.97 33.36
CA THR A 41 -15.28 -37.41 33.50
C THR A 41 -16.25 -36.29 33.81
N GLU A 42 -15.75 -35.15 34.31
CA GLU A 42 -16.59 -33.99 34.65
C GLU A 42 -16.59 -32.95 33.52
N CYS A 43 -15.47 -32.86 32.78
CA CYS A 43 -15.34 -32.00 31.61
C CYS A 43 -15.92 -32.62 30.32
N CYS A 44 -15.75 -33.93 30.15
CA CYS A 44 -16.21 -34.71 29.00
C CYS A 44 -16.87 -36.02 29.46
N PRO A 45 -18.02 -35.96 30.17
CA PRO A 45 -18.76 -37.17 30.56
C PRO A 45 -19.24 -37.96 29.34
N ASN A 46 -19.65 -37.25 28.29
CA ASN A 46 -19.88 -37.83 26.98
C ASN A 46 -18.64 -37.61 26.09
N PRO A 47 -18.00 -38.68 25.58
CA PRO A 47 -16.82 -38.56 24.73
C PRO A 47 -17.03 -37.85 23.40
N HIS A 48 -18.28 -37.59 23.02
CA HIS A 48 -18.65 -36.88 21.80
C HIS A 48 -19.34 -35.54 22.06
N ALA A 49 -19.34 -35.06 23.32
CA ALA A 49 -19.91 -33.75 23.64
C ALA A 49 -19.15 -32.63 22.90
N SER A 50 -19.89 -31.61 22.50
CA SER A 50 -19.36 -30.39 21.92
C SER A 50 -20.24 -29.23 22.33
N GLY A 51 -19.67 -28.03 22.38
CA GLY A 51 -20.39 -26.82 22.73
C GLY A 51 -19.49 -25.60 22.60
N ILE A 52 -19.93 -24.48 23.14
CA ILE A 52 -19.16 -23.25 23.19
C ILE A 52 -18.95 -22.88 24.65
N GLU A 53 -17.71 -22.58 25.01
CA GLU A 53 -17.36 -22.02 26.32
C GLU A 53 -16.62 -20.71 26.14
N LYS A 54 -16.69 -19.86 27.17
CA LYS A 54 -16.06 -18.55 27.15
C LYS A 54 -14.89 -18.53 28.13
N VAL A 55 -13.71 -18.18 27.63
CA VAL A 55 -12.50 -18.02 28.44
C VAL A 55 -12.01 -16.58 28.29
N GLY A 56 -12.21 -15.79 29.35
CA GLY A 56 -12.08 -14.34 29.29
C GLY A 56 -13.10 -13.72 28.32
N ASN A 57 -12.62 -13.09 27.25
CA ASN A 57 -13.44 -12.46 26.22
C ASN A 57 -13.50 -13.24 24.91
N ILE A 58 -12.93 -14.45 24.86
CA ILE A 58 -12.87 -15.27 23.65
C ILE A 58 -13.81 -16.46 23.83
N ASP A 59 -14.66 -16.68 22.83
CA ASP A 59 -15.52 -17.85 22.75
C ASP A 59 -14.73 -18.98 22.06
N PHE A 60 -14.64 -20.12 22.74
CA PHE A 60 -14.02 -21.34 22.25
C PHE A 60 -15.10 -22.38 21.97
N GLU A 61 -15.11 -22.92 20.77
CA GLU A 61 -15.84 -24.14 20.48
C GLU A 61 -15.04 -25.33 21.04
N TYR A 62 -15.65 -26.13 21.90
CA TYR A 62 -15.03 -27.32 22.45
C TYR A 62 -15.59 -28.59 21.83
N ALA A 63 -14.73 -29.59 21.65
CA ALA A 63 -15.12 -30.92 21.21
C ALA A 63 -14.35 -32.00 21.99
N CYS A 64 -15.11 -32.80 22.75
CA CYS A 64 -14.59 -33.95 23.48
C CYS A 64 -14.17 -35.06 22.51
N GLY A 65 -13.14 -35.81 22.90
CA GLY A 65 -12.61 -36.92 22.11
C GLY A 65 -11.86 -36.51 20.85
N LYS A 66 -11.66 -35.21 20.63
CA LYS A 66 -10.92 -34.65 19.51
C LYS A 66 -9.66 -33.93 19.97
N TYR A 67 -8.75 -33.75 19.03
CA TYR A 67 -7.48 -33.08 19.25
C TYR A 67 -7.12 -32.22 18.04
N PRO A 68 -6.30 -31.17 18.17
CA PRO A 68 -5.78 -30.46 17.01
C PRO A 68 -5.02 -31.41 16.09
N ARG A 69 -5.18 -31.26 14.77
CA ARG A 69 -4.45 -32.05 13.78
C ARG A 69 -2.95 -31.79 13.83
N LEU A 70 -2.58 -30.54 14.09
CA LEU A 70 -1.21 -30.06 14.27
C LEU A 70 -1.09 -29.37 15.62
N TYR A 71 0.10 -29.34 16.20
CA TYR A 71 0.43 -28.59 17.42
C TYR A 71 1.77 -27.87 17.24
N ASP A 72 1.83 -27.10 16.17
CA ASP A 72 3.00 -26.41 15.61
C ASP A 72 3.46 -25.20 16.44
N ILE A 73 2.58 -24.64 17.28
CA ILE A 73 2.93 -23.54 18.16
C ILE A 73 3.63 -24.06 19.42
N ALA A 74 3.03 -25.05 20.07
CA ALA A 74 3.61 -25.65 21.27
C ALA A 74 3.09 -27.07 21.49
N ALA A 75 3.99 -27.98 21.85
CA ALA A 75 3.67 -29.34 22.23
C ALA A 75 3.98 -29.54 23.71
N GLY A 76 3.00 -29.99 24.51
CA GLY A 76 3.25 -30.43 25.87
C GLY A 76 3.44 -29.32 26.90
N LEU A 77 2.75 -28.17 26.75
CA LEU A 77 2.74 -27.14 27.78
C LEU A 77 2.02 -27.66 29.04
N PRO A 78 2.54 -27.43 30.26
CA PRO A 78 1.87 -27.85 31.47
C PRO A 78 0.57 -27.07 31.66
N ALA A 79 -0.56 -27.77 31.69
CA ALA A 79 -1.86 -27.20 31.96
C ALA A 79 -2.69 -28.17 32.81
N ALA A 80 -2.90 -27.83 34.08
CA ALA A 80 -3.65 -28.66 35.01
C ALA A 80 -5.14 -28.84 34.61
N THR A 81 -5.69 -27.88 33.87
CA THR A 81 -7.11 -27.80 33.47
C THR A 81 -7.26 -27.40 32.00
N ALA A 82 -8.39 -27.75 31.40
CA ALA A 82 -8.81 -27.26 30.07
C ALA A 82 -8.84 -25.73 29.96
N ASP A 83 -9.41 -25.05 30.96
CA ASP A 83 -9.52 -23.58 31.02
C ASP A 83 -8.14 -22.88 30.99
N LEU A 84 -7.16 -23.44 31.71
CA LEU A 84 -5.77 -22.98 31.64
C LEU A 84 -5.17 -23.19 30.23
N CYS A 85 -5.50 -24.28 29.55
CA CYS A 85 -5.07 -24.51 28.17
C CYS A 85 -5.72 -23.52 27.19
N ALA A 86 -7.02 -23.24 27.33
CA ALA A 86 -7.70 -22.18 26.60
C ALA A 86 -7.07 -20.82 26.88
N THR A 87 -6.71 -20.52 28.13
CA THR A 87 -6.04 -19.27 28.53
C THR A 87 -4.66 -19.13 27.84
N LEU A 88 -3.88 -20.20 27.79
CA LEU A 88 -2.60 -20.22 27.06
C LEU A 88 -2.80 -19.96 25.56
N CYS A 89 -3.86 -20.52 24.96
CA CYS A 89 -4.20 -20.25 23.57
C CYS A 89 -4.70 -18.81 23.38
N ALA A 90 -5.56 -18.30 24.27
CA ALA A 90 -6.07 -16.94 24.25
C ALA A 90 -4.95 -15.89 24.32
N ALA A 91 -3.93 -16.15 25.13
CA ALA A 91 -2.76 -15.29 25.27
C ALA A 91 -1.85 -15.29 24.02
N ASN A 92 -1.95 -16.31 23.16
CA ASN A 92 -1.17 -16.40 21.93
C ASN A 92 -2.03 -15.96 20.72
N PRO A 93 -1.69 -14.84 20.05
CA PRO A 93 -2.49 -14.32 18.94
C PRO A 93 -2.50 -15.28 17.74
N SER A 94 -1.45 -16.08 17.55
CA SER A 94 -1.36 -17.07 16.47
C SER A 94 -2.06 -18.39 16.79
N CYS A 95 -2.48 -18.61 18.03
CA CYS A 95 -3.19 -19.84 18.40
C CYS A 95 -4.63 -19.80 17.92
N ALA A 96 -4.95 -20.71 17.00
CA ALA A 96 -6.28 -20.93 16.46
C ALA A 96 -7.04 -21.99 17.25
N ALA A 97 -6.33 -23.03 17.70
CA ALA A 97 -6.90 -24.10 18.49
C ALA A 97 -5.91 -24.66 19.52
N ALA A 98 -6.43 -25.30 20.55
CA ALA A 98 -5.68 -25.96 21.59
C ALA A 98 -6.22 -27.37 21.88
N GLY A 99 -5.32 -28.28 22.19
CA GLY A 99 -5.60 -29.64 22.60
C GLY A 99 -5.20 -29.84 24.05
N TRP A 100 -6.14 -30.23 24.90
CA TRP A 100 -5.86 -30.57 26.29
C TRP A 100 -6.06 -32.05 26.56
N ASN A 101 -5.13 -32.65 27.29
CA ASN A 101 -5.21 -34.03 27.72
C ASN A 101 -5.25 -34.10 29.26
N PRO A 102 -6.35 -34.55 29.87
CA PRO A 102 -6.49 -34.63 31.32
C PRO A 102 -5.54 -35.63 31.97
N SER A 103 -5.20 -36.73 31.29
CA SER A 103 -4.33 -37.78 31.82
C SER A 103 -2.88 -37.32 31.94
N SER A 104 -2.38 -36.57 30.94
CA SER A 104 -1.02 -36.04 30.96
C SER A 104 -0.94 -34.63 31.55
N ARG A 105 -2.07 -33.92 31.70
CA ARG A 105 -2.14 -32.50 32.08
C ARG A 105 -1.31 -31.61 31.16
N LEU A 106 -1.33 -31.95 29.88
CA LEU A 106 -0.59 -31.24 28.85
C LEU A 106 -1.55 -30.53 27.91
N CYS A 107 -1.12 -29.35 27.49
CA CYS A 107 -1.76 -28.47 26.52
C CYS A 107 -0.88 -28.37 25.27
N HIS A 108 -1.53 -28.41 24.12
CA HIS A 108 -0.88 -28.33 22.82
C HIS A 108 -1.56 -27.23 22.02
N LEU A 109 -0.79 -26.29 21.46
CA LEU A 109 -1.31 -25.11 20.77
C LEU A 109 -1.08 -25.25 19.27
N SER A 110 -2.03 -24.80 18.46
CA SER A 110 -2.05 -24.95 17.01
C SER A 110 -2.42 -23.65 16.31
N THR A 111 -1.82 -23.39 15.15
CA THR A 111 -2.27 -22.36 14.21
C THR A 111 -3.46 -22.81 13.36
N ASP A 112 -3.82 -24.10 13.44
CA ASP A 112 -4.87 -24.71 12.63
C ASP A 112 -6.12 -24.97 13.48
N THR A 113 -7.29 -24.56 12.97
CA THR A 113 -8.59 -24.85 13.59
C THR A 113 -9.07 -26.28 13.31
N SER A 114 -8.39 -27.02 12.44
CA SER A 114 -8.78 -28.38 12.07
C SER A 114 -8.54 -29.37 13.21
N GLY A 115 -9.62 -30.05 13.60
CA GLY A 115 -9.55 -31.20 14.51
C GLY A 115 -9.09 -32.45 13.77
N ASP A 116 -8.17 -33.19 14.38
CA ASP A 116 -7.87 -34.59 14.03
C ASP A 116 -9.19 -35.37 14.00
N THR A 117 -9.44 -36.06 12.89
CA THR A 117 -10.63 -36.91 12.72
C THR A 117 -10.50 -38.23 13.47
N THR A 118 -9.30 -38.55 13.97
CA THR A 118 -9.10 -39.72 14.81
C THR A 118 -9.53 -39.45 16.24
N TYR A 119 -10.48 -40.24 16.71
CA TYR A 119 -10.99 -40.17 18.07
C TYR A 119 -9.89 -40.53 19.07
N ARG A 120 -9.62 -39.59 20.00
CA ARG A 120 -8.65 -39.78 21.08
C ARG A 120 -9.39 -39.75 22.41
N VAL A 121 -9.55 -40.94 23.01
CA VAL A 121 -10.42 -41.25 24.16
C VAL A 121 -10.18 -40.38 25.42
N ASN A 122 -9.14 -39.54 25.47
CA ASN A 122 -8.82 -38.64 26.57
C ASN A 122 -8.30 -37.29 26.04
N SER A 123 -9.10 -36.61 25.23
CA SER A 123 -8.71 -35.34 24.63
C SER A 123 -9.86 -34.37 24.54
N LEU A 124 -9.52 -33.09 24.59
CA LEU A 124 -10.42 -31.97 24.40
C LEU A 124 -9.79 -31.03 23.38
N LEU A 125 -10.49 -30.78 22.27
CA LEU A 125 -10.15 -29.73 21.31
C LEU A 125 -10.90 -28.45 21.70
N LEU A 126 -10.20 -27.33 21.67
CA LEU A 126 -10.70 -25.98 21.94
C LEU A 126 -10.34 -25.10 20.74
N THR A 127 -11.31 -24.65 19.97
CA THR A 127 -11.09 -23.84 18.76
C THR A 127 -11.60 -22.42 18.99
N LYS A 128 -10.78 -21.40 18.73
CA LYS A 128 -11.24 -20.01 18.80
C LYS A 128 -12.24 -19.73 17.70
N THR A 129 -13.43 -19.24 18.05
CA THR A 129 -14.50 -18.94 17.10
C THR A 129 -14.21 -17.71 16.23
N ASN A 130 -13.33 -16.82 16.68
CA ASN A 130 -12.98 -15.56 16.01
C ASN A 130 -11.52 -15.53 15.52
N PHE A 131 -10.88 -16.68 15.32
CA PHE A 131 -9.52 -16.71 14.80
C PHE A 131 -9.50 -16.26 13.33
N ILE A 132 -8.82 -15.16 13.07
CA ILE A 132 -8.44 -14.73 11.73
C ILE A 132 -6.96 -15.06 11.58
N SER A 133 -6.61 -15.86 10.58
CA SER A 133 -5.21 -16.19 10.36
C SER A 133 -4.44 -14.92 9.95
N PRO A 134 -3.18 -14.76 10.37
CA PRO A 134 -2.35 -13.64 9.94
C PRO A 134 -2.24 -13.54 8.41
N ALA A 135 -2.32 -14.67 7.70
CA ALA A 135 -2.34 -14.69 6.23
C ALA A 135 -3.58 -13.99 5.66
N HIS A 136 -4.77 -14.25 6.22
CA HIS A 136 -6.01 -13.63 5.77
C HIS A 136 -6.06 -12.12 6.09
N GLN A 137 -5.44 -11.69 7.19
CA GLN A 137 -5.34 -10.27 7.51
C GLN A 137 -4.43 -9.52 6.52
N CYS A 138 -3.32 -10.15 6.10
CA CYS A 138 -2.44 -9.58 5.07
C CYS A 138 -3.13 -9.49 3.69
N GLU A 139 -4.02 -10.42 3.35
CA GLU A 139 -4.74 -10.40 2.06
C GLU A 139 -5.64 -9.18 1.91
N GLU A 140 -6.36 -8.79 2.97
CA GLU A 140 -7.25 -7.62 2.95
C GLU A 140 -6.47 -6.30 2.83
N GLU A 141 -5.39 -6.14 3.61
CA GLU A 141 -4.52 -4.96 3.55
C GLU A 141 -3.84 -4.80 2.18
N VAL A 142 -3.40 -5.92 1.57
CA VAL A 142 -2.83 -5.91 0.23
C VAL A 142 -3.88 -5.50 -0.81
N GLN A 143 -5.11 -6.01 -0.71
CA GLN A 143 -6.17 -5.68 -1.65
C GLN A 143 -6.58 -4.20 -1.57
N GLU A 144 -6.64 -3.63 -0.37
CA GLU A 144 -6.87 -2.20 -0.18
C GLU A 144 -5.74 -1.37 -0.81
N ALA A 145 -4.49 -1.72 -0.54
CA ALA A 145 -3.33 -1.02 -1.08
C ALA A 145 -3.29 -1.06 -2.62
N VAL A 146 -3.57 -2.22 -3.23
CA VAL A 146 -3.67 -2.38 -4.68
C VAL A 146 -4.77 -1.50 -5.26
N THR A 147 -5.95 -1.49 -4.64
CA THR A 147 -7.09 -0.70 -5.12
C THR A 147 -6.77 0.79 -5.10
N LYS A 148 -6.22 1.28 -3.99
CA LYS A 148 -5.80 2.68 -3.84
C LYS A 148 -4.71 3.10 -4.82
N ALA A 149 -3.74 2.23 -5.07
CA ALA A 149 -2.69 2.47 -6.07
C ALA A 149 -3.28 2.56 -7.49
N GLN A 150 -4.24 1.69 -7.82
CA GLN A 150 -4.88 1.66 -9.13
C GLN A 150 -5.76 2.89 -9.41
N GLU A 151 -6.48 3.36 -8.40
CA GLU A 151 -7.25 4.62 -8.48
C GLU A 151 -6.34 5.84 -8.67
N THR A 152 -5.21 5.88 -7.96
CA THR A 152 -4.23 6.96 -8.05
C THR A 152 -3.61 7.00 -9.46
N CYS A 153 -3.12 5.86 -9.94
CA CYS A 153 -2.56 5.73 -11.28
C CYS A 153 -3.55 6.14 -12.38
N THR A 154 -4.81 5.73 -12.27
CA THR A 154 -5.84 6.06 -13.26
C THR A 154 -6.10 7.56 -13.32
N ARG A 155 -6.20 8.22 -12.15
CA ARG A 155 -6.41 9.66 -12.04
C ARG A 155 -5.24 10.46 -12.63
N GLU A 156 -4.01 10.08 -12.30
CA GLU A 156 -2.82 10.73 -12.83
C GLU A 156 -2.70 10.54 -14.35
N LYS A 157 -3.00 9.33 -14.85
CA LYS A 157 -3.03 9.07 -16.29
C LYS A 157 -4.04 9.96 -17.01
N ASP A 158 -5.23 10.14 -16.46
CA ASP A 158 -6.27 10.96 -17.08
C ASP A 158 -5.94 12.46 -16.98
N ALA A 159 -5.30 12.91 -15.89
CA ALA A 159 -4.75 14.26 -15.78
C ALA A 159 -3.68 14.52 -16.86
N LEU A 160 -2.72 13.61 -17.03
CA LEU A 160 -1.68 13.70 -18.06
C LEU A 160 -2.26 13.68 -19.49
N LYS A 161 -3.32 12.90 -19.73
CA LYS A 161 -4.05 12.95 -21.01
C LYS A 161 -4.71 14.31 -21.24
N GLY A 162 -5.29 14.90 -20.20
CA GLY A 162 -5.85 16.24 -20.23
C GLY A 162 -4.78 17.30 -20.55
N GLU A 163 -3.66 17.26 -19.87
CA GLU A 163 -2.50 18.13 -20.12
C GLU A 163 -1.95 17.96 -21.55
N LEU A 164 -1.85 16.72 -22.04
CA LEU A 164 -1.43 16.45 -23.41
C LEU A 164 -2.42 17.03 -24.44
N ALA A 165 -3.73 16.90 -24.19
CA ALA A 165 -4.74 17.49 -25.07
C ALA A 165 -4.66 19.02 -25.07
N GLN A 166 -4.43 19.64 -23.91
CA GLN A 166 -4.19 21.08 -23.80
C GLN A 166 -2.92 21.50 -24.53
N CYS A 167 -1.81 20.76 -24.38
CA CYS A 167 -0.57 21.02 -25.12
C CYS A 167 -0.78 20.92 -26.64
N LYS A 168 -1.57 19.94 -27.10
CA LYS A 168 -1.90 19.78 -28.53
C LYS A 168 -2.81 20.90 -29.05
N ALA A 169 -3.81 21.30 -28.28
CA ALA A 169 -4.70 22.40 -28.66
C ALA A 169 -3.97 23.77 -28.63
N ALA A 170 -3.01 23.93 -27.72
CA ALA A 170 -2.13 25.09 -27.65
C ALA A 170 -1.01 25.05 -28.70
N SER A 171 -0.94 24.04 -29.56
CA SER A 171 0.05 23.93 -30.63
C SER A 171 -0.61 24.32 -31.95
N ASP A 172 -0.29 25.50 -32.49
CA ASP A 172 -0.85 25.99 -33.75
C ASP A 172 -0.25 25.20 -34.94
N PRO A 173 -1.05 24.45 -35.72
CA PRO A 173 -0.54 23.68 -36.86
C PRO A 173 0.23 24.53 -37.89
N ALA A 174 -0.08 25.83 -37.98
CA ALA A 174 0.62 26.75 -38.86
C ALA A 174 2.04 27.09 -38.40
N CYS A 175 2.32 27.00 -37.09
CA CYS A 175 3.67 27.14 -36.53
C CYS A 175 4.55 25.90 -36.77
N TRP A 176 3.95 24.72 -36.90
CA TRP A 176 4.67 23.44 -36.97
C TRP A 176 4.83 22.85 -38.38
N GLY A 177 4.19 23.44 -39.38
CA GLY A 177 4.06 22.86 -40.73
C GLY A 177 5.31 22.85 -41.61
N ASN A 178 6.25 23.81 -41.50
CA ASN A 178 7.40 23.90 -42.43
C ASN A 178 8.68 24.50 -41.81
N GLY A 179 9.60 23.65 -41.35
CA GLY A 179 11.04 23.95 -41.37
C GLY A 179 11.61 25.03 -40.43
N GLY A 180 10.80 25.85 -39.77
CA GLY A 180 11.29 26.97 -38.94
C GLY A 180 11.33 28.32 -39.64
N ALA A 181 11.35 28.34 -40.98
CA ALA A 181 11.07 29.56 -41.75
C ALA A 181 9.64 30.08 -41.50
N ASN A 182 8.72 29.19 -41.11
CA ASN A 182 7.30 29.50 -40.88
C ASN A 182 6.93 29.88 -39.44
N LEU A 183 7.88 29.86 -38.49
CA LEU A 183 7.57 30.33 -37.13
C LEU A 183 7.35 31.84 -37.09
N CYS A 184 8.01 32.57 -37.99
CA CYS A 184 7.96 34.03 -38.07
C CYS A 184 7.13 34.55 -39.24
N THR A 185 6.36 33.70 -39.91
CA THR A 185 5.37 34.13 -40.93
C THR A 185 4.05 34.51 -40.27
N ASP A 186 3.24 35.32 -40.97
CA ASP A 186 1.93 35.80 -40.50
C ASP A 186 0.94 34.68 -40.14
N SER A 187 1.19 33.46 -40.61
CA SER A 187 0.42 32.26 -40.29
C SER A 187 0.65 31.73 -38.88
N CYS A 188 1.79 32.01 -38.24
CA CYS A 188 2.11 31.56 -36.88
C CYS A 188 1.97 32.70 -35.88
N THR A 189 0.79 32.80 -35.26
CA THR A 189 0.46 33.91 -34.34
C THR A 189 1.00 33.71 -32.92
N GLN A 190 1.47 32.50 -32.59
CA GLN A 190 1.97 32.17 -31.25
C GLN A 190 3.30 32.86 -30.95
N GLN A 191 3.33 33.64 -29.88
CA GLN A 191 4.55 34.27 -29.33
C GLN A 191 5.37 33.26 -28.51
N ASP A 192 4.68 32.33 -27.87
CA ASP A 192 5.27 31.31 -27.01
C ASP A 192 4.89 29.92 -27.53
N LEU A 193 5.87 29.03 -27.63
CA LEU A 193 5.65 27.62 -27.98
C LEU A 193 5.83 26.76 -26.73
N LEU A 194 4.88 25.87 -26.45
CA LEU A 194 4.98 24.91 -25.35
C LEU A 194 5.33 23.53 -25.91
N VAL A 195 6.48 22.98 -25.52
CA VAL A 195 6.98 21.70 -26.02
C VAL A 195 7.52 20.88 -24.87
N ASN A 196 6.92 19.71 -24.63
CA ASN A 196 7.26 18.81 -23.52
C ASN A 196 7.34 19.53 -22.16
N GLY A 197 6.41 20.46 -21.91
CA GLY A 197 6.36 21.24 -20.66
C GLY A 197 7.35 22.42 -20.59
N LYS A 198 8.25 22.59 -21.57
CA LYS A 198 9.12 23.78 -21.66
C LYS A 198 8.49 24.85 -22.54
N LYS A 199 8.57 26.09 -22.06
CA LYS A 199 8.10 27.28 -22.77
C LYS A 199 9.25 27.89 -23.58
N PHE A 200 9.00 28.15 -24.85
CA PHE A 200 9.96 28.78 -25.76
C PHE A 200 9.41 30.12 -26.23
N GLN A 201 10.12 31.20 -25.91
CA GLN A 201 9.81 32.55 -26.39
C GLN A 201 10.36 32.76 -27.80
N LYS A 202 9.46 33.09 -28.73
CA LYS A 202 9.79 33.34 -30.13
C LYS A 202 10.33 34.76 -30.34
N LYS A 203 11.46 34.85 -31.02
CA LYS A 203 12.06 36.09 -31.52
C LYS A 203 12.38 35.94 -33.01
N CYS A 204 11.80 36.82 -33.81
CA CYS A 204 11.93 36.83 -35.27
C CYS A 204 12.97 37.84 -35.73
N ASP A 205 13.67 37.50 -36.81
CA ASP A 205 14.76 38.27 -37.38
C ASP A 205 15.93 38.46 -36.38
N PHE A 206 16.27 37.41 -35.64
CA PHE A 206 17.39 37.42 -34.70
C PHE A 206 18.33 36.24 -34.94
N GLN A 207 19.63 36.55 -34.94
CA GLN A 207 20.70 35.59 -35.05
C GLN A 207 21.70 35.78 -33.89
N ILE A 208 22.04 34.67 -33.24
CA ILE A 208 23.20 34.48 -32.38
C ILE A 208 24.32 33.94 -33.27
N ASP A 209 25.53 34.46 -33.08
CA ASP A 209 26.70 34.06 -33.85
C ASP A 209 26.89 32.54 -33.84
N SER A 210 27.00 31.97 -35.05
CA SER A 210 26.92 30.53 -35.34
C SER A 210 28.03 29.69 -34.68
N PHE A 211 29.04 30.31 -34.07
CA PHE A 211 30.15 29.65 -33.39
C PHE A 211 29.85 29.24 -31.94
N VAL A 212 28.68 29.65 -31.41
CA VAL A 212 28.32 29.48 -30.00
C VAL A 212 27.14 28.52 -29.81
N GLY A 213 26.74 27.74 -30.81
CA GLY A 213 25.72 26.69 -30.67
C GLY A 213 26.09 25.41 -31.42
N GLN A 214 25.53 24.26 -31.02
CA GLN A 214 25.72 23.01 -31.74
C GLN A 214 24.85 23.05 -33.01
N GLU A 215 25.48 23.09 -34.18
CA GLU A 215 24.77 23.02 -35.46
C GLU A 215 24.28 21.59 -35.73
N LEU A 216 23.01 21.48 -36.13
CA LEU A 216 22.37 20.22 -36.54
C LEU A 216 21.68 20.43 -37.90
N PHE A 217 21.91 19.51 -38.84
CA PHE A 217 21.32 19.52 -40.17
C PHE A 217 19.91 18.91 -40.16
N GLN A 218 18.98 19.58 -39.49
CA GLN A 218 17.58 19.17 -39.39
C GLN A 218 16.67 20.41 -39.23
N PRO A 219 15.35 20.26 -39.44
CA PRO A 219 14.38 21.34 -39.22
C PRO A 219 14.39 21.84 -37.77
N ILE A 220 14.10 23.13 -37.56
CA ILE A 220 14.09 23.73 -36.21
C ILE A 220 13.19 22.96 -35.23
N ARG A 221 12.09 22.36 -35.72
CA ARG A 221 11.15 21.56 -34.93
C ARG A 221 11.86 20.47 -34.15
N ASP A 222 12.71 19.72 -34.83
CA ASP A 222 13.38 18.56 -34.22
C ASP A 222 14.41 19.04 -33.20
N CYS A 223 14.99 20.22 -33.41
CA CYS A 223 15.90 20.87 -32.47
C CYS A 223 15.18 21.39 -31.22
N ILE A 224 13.97 21.93 -31.36
CA ILE A 224 13.11 22.30 -30.22
C ILE A 224 12.76 21.05 -29.42
N GLN A 225 12.43 19.93 -30.08
CA GLN A 225 12.18 18.66 -29.40
C GLN A 225 13.41 18.17 -28.65
N GLN A 226 14.60 18.18 -29.25
CA GLN A 226 15.84 17.79 -28.58
C GLN A 226 16.16 18.71 -27.40
N CYS A 227 16.10 20.03 -27.61
CA CYS A 227 16.27 21.03 -26.56
C CYS A 227 15.27 20.84 -25.40
N SER A 228 14.03 20.48 -25.71
CA SER A 228 13.01 20.27 -24.68
C SER A 228 13.31 19.09 -23.74
N GLN A 229 14.06 18.09 -24.22
CA GLN A 229 14.47 16.91 -23.47
C GLN A 229 15.77 17.15 -22.67
N GLN A 230 16.54 18.18 -23.02
CA GLN A 230 17.79 18.53 -22.36
C GLN A 230 17.53 19.53 -21.23
N SER A 231 18.02 19.23 -20.03
CA SER A 231 17.84 20.12 -18.86
C SER A 231 18.64 21.42 -18.99
N ASP A 232 19.81 21.36 -19.62
CA ASP A 232 20.78 22.44 -19.82
C ASP A 232 20.51 23.31 -21.06
N CYS A 233 19.55 22.94 -21.91
CA CYS A 233 19.23 23.73 -23.10
C CYS A 233 18.61 25.08 -22.73
N VAL A 234 19.19 26.16 -23.26
CA VAL A 234 18.77 27.56 -23.05
C VAL A 234 18.06 28.15 -24.28
N GLY A 235 18.19 27.54 -25.46
CA GLY A 235 17.50 28.00 -26.65
C GLY A 235 17.85 27.24 -27.93
N VAL A 236 17.14 27.58 -29.00
CA VAL A 236 17.30 27.03 -30.34
C VAL A 236 17.21 28.15 -31.37
N GLN A 237 18.03 28.08 -32.42
CA GLN A 237 17.95 28.98 -33.56
C GLN A 237 17.77 28.19 -34.85
N GLY A 238 16.95 28.67 -35.77
CA GLY A 238 16.76 28.09 -37.11
C GLY A 238 17.29 29.02 -38.19
N ASN A 239 17.90 28.44 -39.22
CA ASN A 239 18.27 29.21 -40.41
C ASN A 239 17.02 29.57 -41.26
N PRO A 240 17.12 30.59 -42.13
CA PRO A 240 16.02 30.97 -43.01
C PRO A 240 15.62 29.87 -44.00
N ALA A 241 16.54 28.96 -44.35
CA ALA A 241 16.27 27.87 -45.27
C ALA A 241 15.48 26.71 -44.62
N GLY A 242 15.38 26.68 -43.29
CA GLY A 242 14.73 25.62 -42.52
C GLY A 242 15.40 24.25 -42.59
N THR A 243 16.67 24.21 -42.99
CA THR A 243 17.46 22.98 -43.20
C THR A 243 18.48 22.72 -42.10
N SER A 244 18.83 23.75 -41.33
CA SER A 244 19.71 23.62 -40.18
C SER A 244 19.24 24.47 -39.01
N CYS A 245 19.68 24.05 -37.83
CA CYS A 245 19.41 24.73 -36.58
C CYS A 245 20.65 24.71 -35.68
N TRP A 246 20.63 25.53 -34.65
CA TRP A 246 21.62 25.54 -33.57
C TRP A 246 20.90 25.33 -32.24
N VAL A 247 21.41 24.42 -31.42
CA VAL A 247 20.97 24.23 -30.04
C VAL A 247 22.01 24.85 -29.11
N TYR A 248 21.53 25.66 -28.16
CA TYR A 248 22.36 26.34 -27.18
C TYR A 248 22.09 25.74 -25.80
N ASN A 249 23.16 25.43 -25.06
CA ASN A 249 23.07 25.04 -23.65
C ASN A 249 23.74 26.05 -22.72
N ASP A 250 23.60 25.86 -21.42
CA ASP A 250 24.11 26.77 -20.39
C ASP A 250 25.64 26.96 -20.41
N GLN A 251 26.37 26.00 -20.96
CA GLN A 251 27.80 26.08 -21.15
C GLN A 251 28.19 27.08 -22.25
N TRP A 252 27.31 27.31 -23.22
CA TRP A 252 27.58 28.13 -24.40
C TRP A 252 26.79 29.43 -24.22
N SER A 253 27.43 30.43 -23.60
CA SER A 253 26.76 31.69 -23.29
C SER A 253 26.13 32.31 -24.55
N ILE A 254 24.82 32.54 -24.53
CA ILE A 254 24.13 33.25 -25.61
C ILE A 254 24.73 34.66 -25.69
N GLN A 255 25.50 34.92 -26.74
CA GLN A 255 25.96 36.26 -27.04
C GLN A 255 24.77 37.14 -27.43
N ALA A 256 24.95 38.47 -27.32
CA ALA A 256 23.90 39.42 -27.66
C ALA A 256 23.40 39.16 -29.10
N PRO A 257 22.12 38.79 -29.28
CA PRO A 257 21.60 38.46 -30.59
C PRO A 257 21.59 39.71 -31.45
N ARG A 258 22.00 39.58 -32.72
CA ARG A 258 21.90 40.64 -33.72
C ARG A 258 20.63 40.47 -34.53
N ARG A 259 20.11 41.59 -35.04
CA ARG A 259 18.94 41.57 -35.91
C ARG A 259 19.37 41.12 -37.30
N GLU A 260 18.88 39.97 -37.74
CA GLU A 260 19.20 39.36 -39.02
C GLU A 260 17.91 38.80 -39.66
N PRO A 261 17.46 39.33 -40.81
CA PRO A 261 16.19 38.93 -41.42
C PRO A 261 16.09 37.44 -41.74
N GLY A 262 14.91 36.86 -41.46
CA GLY A 262 14.59 35.47 -41.78
C GLY A 262 15.10 34.44 -40.79
N TRP A 263 15.93 34.83 -39.82
CA TRP A 263 16.36 33.95 -38.74
C TRP A 263 15.32 33.90 -37.63
N THR A 264 15.15 32.73 -37.02
CA THR A 264 14.25 32.54 -35.88
C THR A 264 15.05 32.09 -34.66
N LEU A 265 14.87 32.80 -33.55
CA LEU A 265 15.45 32.46 -32.26
C LEU A 265 14.33 32.10 -31.27
N LEU A 266 14.52 30.98 -30.57
CA LEU A 266 13.63 30.49 -29.52
C LEU A 266 14.42 30.38 -28.22
N LEU A 267 14.00 31.09 -27.18
CA LEU A 267 14.65 31.06 -25.87
C LEU A 267 13.79 30.30 -24.87
N VAL A 268 14.39 29.40 -24.10
CA VAL A 268 13.69 28.70 -23.01
C VAL A 268 13.37 29.71 -21.91
N ALA A 269 12.11 29.75 -21.46
CA ALA A 269 11.61 30.65 -20.42
C ALA A 269 11.16 29.90 -19.16
#